data_AF-A0A545BHB7-F1
#
_entry.id   AF-A0A545BHB7-F1
#
_cell.length_a   1.000
_cell.length_b   1.000
_cell.length_c   1.000
_cell.angle_alpha   90.00
_cell.angle_beta   90.00
_cell.angle_gamma   90.00
#
_symmetry.space_group_name_H-M   'P 1'
#
loop_
_entity.id
_entity.type
_entity.pdbx_description
1 polymer ?
#
loop_
_entity_poly.entity_id
_entity_poly.type
_entity_poly.pdbx_seq_one_letter_code
_entity_poly.pdbx_strand_id
1 'polypeptide(L)'
;MTTALPDLWLDWCSVVGKPTELVDDATLALFSRQVGASRAVLASLRRMISQEPTVAPAWPRCHKDNPESLRRLVKRATVLIQDPATQWVFRLRLRRMLFAAVMIAPPGHGGLGLDRAGALGLRPNEMQRLRPRIGVAPDAQSCPACAAWSWLDVIGTNNGWSHESVRALGRRRDQKDDEHRHLLPDASPDWLLCVGMLPAIDRWGYIDPYSSMHPSSLSAVIRAMDALLEGPVPVPAPVSDPEPRPAARAISPQEEERILARADELTARVAKILREYG
;
A
#
# COMPACT_ATOMS: atom_id res chain seq x y z
N MET A 1 -1.80 21.51 15.61
CA MET A 1 -3.07 20.81 15.33
C MET A 1 -3.20 19.68 16.32
N THR A 2 -4.08 19.84 17.31
CA THR A 2 -4.33 18.87 18.39
C THR A 2 -5.09 17.68 17.81
N THR A 3 -4.39 16.55 17.63
CA THR A 3 -5.06 15.26 17.45
C THR A 3 -5.85 14.98 18.72
N ALA A 4 -7.17 14.95 18.62
CA ALA A 4 -8.05 14.66 19.75
C ALA A 4 -7.64 13.32 20.36
N LEU A 5 -7.37 13.33 21.67
CA LEU A 5 -7.14 12.11 22.43
C LEU A 5 -8.42 11.26 22.36
N PRO A 6 -8.32 9.92 22.43
CA PRO A 6 -9.51 9.08 22.48
C PRO A 6 -10.37 9.53 23.67
N ASP A 7 -11.67 9.76 23.45
CA ASP A 7 -12.57 10.29 24.49
C ASP A 7 -12.48 9.46 25.79
N LEU A 8 -12.34 8.14 25.63
CA LEU A 8 -12.14 7.19 26.72
C LEU A 8 -10.91 7.46 27.60
N TRP A 9 -9.83 8.00 27.05
CA TRP A 9 -8.63 8.40 27.79
C TRP A 9 -8.86 9.71 28.56
N LEU A 10 -9.50 10.68 27.92
CA LEU A 10 -9.84 11.97 28.54
C LEU A 10 -10.78 11.77 29.74
N ASP A 11 -11.82 10.95 29.55
CA ASP A 11 -12.79 10.61 30.59
C ASP A 11 -12.10 9.91 31.77
N TRP A 12 -11.25 8.93 31.48
CA TRP A 12 -10.51 8.21 32.52
C TRP A 12 -9.53 9.11 33.29
N CYS A 13 -8.77 9.96 32.59
CA CYS A 13 -7.87 10.93 33.22
C CYS A 13 -8.63 11.90 34.14
N SER A 14 -9.80 12.36 33.71
CA SER A 14 -10.67 13.22 34.52
C SER A 14 -11.15 12.52 35.79
N VAL A 15 -11.53 11.25 35.70
CA VAL A 15 -12.03 10.47 36.85
C VAL A 15 -10.92 10.14 37.86
N VAL A 16 -9.72 9.79 37.38
CA VAL A 16 -8.60 9.37 38.24
C VAL A 16 -7.72 10.55 38.69
N GLY A 17 -8.03 11.77 38.23
CA GLY A 17 -7.27 12.99 38.58
C GLY A 17 -5.86 12.99 38.00
N LYS A 18 -5.66 12.35 36.85
CA LYS A 18 -4.35 12.26 36.18
C LYS A 18 -4.27 13.29 35.05
N PRO A 19 -3.13 13.98 34.89
CA PRO A 19 -2.92 14.84 33.71
C PRO A 19 -3.07 14.03 32.42
N THR A 20 -3.77 14.58 31.42
CA THR A 20 -4.01 13.92 30.13
C THR A 20 -2.73 13.68 29.32
N GLU A 21 -1.67 14.42 29.65
CA GLU A 21 -0.33 14.34 29.05
C GLU A 21 0.57 13.28 29.73
N LEU A 22 0.18 12.76 30.90
CA LEU A 22 0.99 11.81 31.66
C LEU A 22 0.80 10.38 31.12
N VAL A 23 1.61 10.02 30.11
CA VAL A 23 1.54 8.73 29.41
C VAL A 23 2.84 7.95 29.55
N ASP A 24 3.15 7.61 30.81
CA ASP A 24 4.18 6.63 31.15
C ASP A 24 3.59 5.20 31.17
N ASP A 25 4.48 4.19 31.19
CA ASP A 25 4.05 2.79 31.18
C ASP A 25 3.25 2.39 32.41
N ALA A 26 3.49 3.03 33.56
CA ALA A 26 2.72 2.77 34.78
C ALA A 26 1.28 3.25 34.66
N THR A 27 1.07 4.43 34.07
CA THR A 27 -0.23 5.05 33.86
C THR A 27 -1.00 4.32 32.76
N LEU A 28 -0.33 3.92 31.68
CA LEU A 28 -0.93 3.08 30.63
C LEU A 28 -1.32 1.69 31.13
N ALA A 29 -0.50 1.06 31.98
CA ALA A 29 -0.84 -0.22 32.59
C ALA A 29 -2.05 -0.09 33.53
N LEU A 30 -2.14 1.00 34.28
CA LEU A 30 -3.28 1.30 35.15
C LEU A 30 -4.57 1.51 34.34
N PHE A 31 -4.51 2.35 33.30
CA PHE A 31 -5.63 2.58 32.38
C PHE A 31 -6.10 1.30 31.70
N SER A 32 -5.16 0.50 31.17
CA SER A 32 -5.47 -0.79 30.53
C SER A 32 -6.18 -1.74 31.48
N ARG A 33 -5.75 -1.79 32.75
CA ARG A 33 -6.35 -2.67 33.76
C ARG A 33 -7.73 -2.22 34.19
N GLN A 34 -7.97 -0.92 34.30
CA GLN A 34 -9.24 -0.37 34.81
C GLN A 34 -10.33 -0.31 33.74
N VAL A 35 -9.97 -0.01 32.50
CA VAL A 35 -10.93 0.24 31.41
C VAL A 35 -10.94 -0.91 30.39
N GLY A 36 -10.04 -1.89 30.52
CA GLY A 36 -9.92 -2.99 29.56
C GLY A 36 -9.47 -2.51 28.17
N ALA A 37 -8.72 -1.41 28.10
CA ALA A 37 -8.35 -0.78 26.85
C ALA A 37 -7.62 -1.75 25.91
N SER A 38 -8.02 -1.77 24.63
CA SER A 38 -7.41 -2.65 23.64
C SER A 38 -5.96 -2.26 23.35
N ARG A 39 -5.16 -3.22 22.86
CA ARG A 39 -3.77 -2.97 22.43
C ARG A 39 -3.66 -1.83 21.40
N ALA A 40 -4.68 -1.66 20.55
CA ALA A 40 -4.72 -0.61 19.55
C ALA A 40 -4.88 0.79 20.18
N VAL A 41 -5.71 0.93 21.22
CA VAL A 41 -5.89 2.19 21.96
C VAL A 41 -4.59 2.57 22.67
N LEU A 42 -3.95 1.62 23.36
CA LEU A 42 -2.67 1.84 24.04
C LEU A 42 -1.55 2.24 23.06
N ALA A 43 -1.50 1.61 21.88
CA ALA A 43 -0.53 1.97 20.84
C ALA A 43 -0.82 3.34 20.21
N SER A 44 -2.08 3.77 20.16
CA SER A 44 -2.46 5.10 19.70
C SER A 44 -2.01 6.19 20.70
N LEU A 45 -2.29 5.98 22.00
CA LEU A 45 -1.88 6.89 23.07
C LEU A 45 -0.35 7.07 23.13
N ARG A 46 0.41 5.97 23.04
CA ARG A 46 1.88 6.02 22.99
C ARG A 46 2.41 6.84 21.84
N ARG A 47 1.81 6.70 20.64
CA ARG A 47 2.23 7.42 19.43
C ARG A 47 1.89 8.90 19.44
N MET A 48 0.80 9.29 20.11
CA MET A 48 0.38 10.70 20.15
C MET A 48 1.20 11.55 21.12
N ILE A 49 1.71 10.96 22.20
CA ILE A 49 2.38 11.70 23.28
C ILE A 49 3.91 11.53 23.24
N SER A 50 4.42 10.44 22.66
CA SER A 50 5.85 10.34 22.36
C SER A 50 6.19 11.31 21.22
N GLN A 51 6.71 12.50 21.56
CA GLN A 51 7.32 13.42 20.59
C GLN A 51 8.67 12.89 20.06
N GLU A 52 9.19 11.78 20.60
CA GLU A 52 10.36 11.09 20.10
C GLU A 52 9.97 9.82 19.32
N PRO A 53 10.50 9.62 18.10
CA PRO A 53 10.37 8.34 17.42
C PRO A 53 11.29 7.32 18.10
N THR A 54 10.81 6.66 19.15
CA THR A 54 11.57 5.66 19.91
C THR A 54 11.76 4.33 19.16
N VAL A 55 11.17 4.18 17.97
CA VAL A 55 11.28 2.97 17.16
C VAL A 55 11.99 3.30 15.85
N ALA A 56 13.15 2.67 15.62
CA ALA A 56 13.91 2.85 14.39
C ALA A 56 13.05 2.52 13.16
N PRO A 57 13.18 3.29 12.06
CA PRO A 57 12.46 3.03 10.83
C PRO A 57 12.67 1.59 10.38
N ALA A 58 11.66 0.99 9.73
CA ALA A 58 11.76 -0.39 9.25
C ALA A 58 12.66 -0.54 8.00
N TRP A 59 13.32 0.54 7.60
CA TRP A 59 14.28 0.61 6.48
C TRP A 59 15.45 -0.38 6.64
N PRO A 60 15.97 -0.96 5.54
CA PRO A 60 17.14 -1.83 5.60
C PRO A 60 18.35 -1.15 6.24
N ARG A 61 18.97 -1.83 7.22
CA ARG A 61 20.05 -1.26 8.04
C ARG A 61 21.27 -0.87 7.21
N CYS A 62 21.65 -1.68 6.23
CA CYS A 62 22.79 -1.44 5.33
C CYS A 62 22.64 -0.15 4.50
N HIS A 63 21.41 0.36 4.37
CA HIS A 63 21.08 1.54 3.60
C HIS A 63 20.64 2.73 4.46
N LYS A 64 20.75 2.64 5.79
CA LYS A 64 20.27 3.67 6.72
C LYS A 64 21.03 4.99 6.59
N ASP A 65 22.33 4.94 6.32
CA ASP A 65 23.19 6.12 6.34
C ASP A 65 23.43 6.72 4.95
N ASN A 66 22.80 6.14 3.91
CA ASN A 66 22.89 6.64 2.54
C ASN A 66 21.57 7.31 2.12
N PRO A 67 21.52 8.66 2.07
CA PRO A 67 20.31 9.42 1.78
C PRO A 67 19.74 9.19 0.37
N GLU A 68 20.56 8.73 -0.57
CA GLU A 68 20.15 8.45 -1.95
C GLU A 68 19.50 7.07 -2.12
N SER A 69 19.50 6.23 -1.08
CA SER A 69 19.04 4.84 -1.18
C SER A 69 17.57 4.74 -1.60
N LEU A 70 16.69 5.61 -1.08
CA LEU A 70 15.29 5.59 -1.49
C LEU A 70 15.13 5.97 -2.97
N ARG A 71 15.79 7.04 -3.41
CA ARG A 71 15.75 7.47 -4.82
C ARG A 71 16.30 6.42 -5.76
N ARG A 72 17.41 5.77 -5.39
CA ARG A 72 17.97 4.64 -6.14
C ARG A 72 17.00 3.47 -6.22
N LEU A 73 16.36 3.09 -5.11
CA LEU A 73 15.36 2.02 -5.09
C LEU A 73 14.18 2.35 -6.01
N VAL A 74 13.63 3.56 -5.89
CA VAL A 74 12.52 4.04 -6.74
C VAL A 74 12.93 3.97 -8.20
N LYS A 75 14.08 4.54 -8.57
CA LYS A 75 14.59 4.52 -9.96
C LYS A 75 14.69 3.11 -10.53
N ARG A 76 15.30 2.19 -9.78
CA ARG A 76 15.50 0.80 -10.24
C ARG A 76 14.18 0.04 -10.39
N ALA A 77 13.26 0.19 -9.44
CA ALA A 77 11.95 -0.43 -9.55
C ALA A 77 11.09 0.20 -10.65
N THR A 78 11.19 1.51 -10.87
CA THR A 78 10.50 2.20 -11.98
C THR A 78 10.92 1.61 -13.32
N VAL A 79 12.21 1.33 -13.55
CA VAL A 79 12.68 0.64 -14.76
C VAL A 79 11.96 -0.70 -14.95
N LEU A 80 11.87 -1.51 -13.89
CA LEU A 80 11.16 -2.80 -13.93
C LEU A 80 9.65 -2.64 -14.16
N ILE A 81 9.03 -1.60 -13.61
CA ILE A 81 7.61 -1.29 -13.83
C ILE A 81 7.37 -0.91 -15.31
N GLN A 82 8.30 -0.17 -15.93
CA GLN A 82 8.19 0.22 -17.33
C GLN A 82 8.57 -0.88 -18.33
N ASP A 83 9.30 -1.90 -17.90
CA ASP A 83 9.75 -2.99 -18.77
C ASP A 83 8.54 -3.75 -19.37
N PRO A 84 8.44 -3.83 -20.71
CA PRO A 84 7.40 -4.60 -21.40
C PRO A 84 7.31 -6.07 -20.97
N ALA A 85 8.44 -6.70 -20.63
CA ALA A 85 8.52 -8.10 -20.22
C ALA A 85 7.98 -8.33 -18.80
N THR A 86 7.87 -7.28 -17.99
CA THR A 86 7.34 -7.41 -16.63
C THR A 86 5.84 -7.69 -16.64
N GLN A 87 5.47 -8.84 -16.06
CA GLN A 87 4.08 -9.24 -15.87
C GLN A 87 3.32 -8.21 -15.01
N TRP A 88 2.06 -7.93 -15.38
CA TRP A 88 1.26 -6.87 -14.75
C TRP A 88 1.07 -7.06 -13.22
N VAL A 89 0.92 -8.31 -12.75
CA VAL A 89 0.82 -8.61 -11.29
C VAL A 89 2.12 -8.22 -10.58
N PHE A 90 3.28 -8.44 -11.22
CA PHE A 90 4.56 -8.06 -10.66
C PHE A 90 4.71 -6.54 -10.60
N ARG A 91 4.24 -5.81 -11.62
CA ARG A 91 4.19 -4.34 -11.59
C ARG A 91 3.36 -3.81 -10.42
N LEU A 92 2.21 -4.41 -10.13
CA LEU A 92 1.40 -4.05 -8.96
C LEU A 92 2.14 -4.29 -7.65
N ARG A 93 2.82 -5.44 -7.52
CA ARG A 93 3.62 -5.76 -6.33
C ARG A 93 4.81 -4.81 -6.17
N LEU A 94 5.46 -4.42 -7.26
CA LEU A 94 6.53 -3.41 -7.25
C LEU A 94 6.01 -2.04 -6.82
N ARG A 95 4.86 -1.58 -7.33
CA ARG A 95 4.22 -0.32 -6.88
C ARG A 95 3.90 -0.35 -5.39
N ARG A 96 3.33 -1.45 -4.88
CA ARG A 96 3.09 -1.64 -3.43
C ARG A 96 4.39 -1.65 -2.62
N MET A 97 5.43 -2.32 -3.11
CA MET A 97 6.75 -2.34 -2.47
C MET A 97 7.35 -0.93 -2.39
N LEU A 98 7.28 -0.15 -3.47
CA LEU A 98 7.76 1.22 -3.48
C LEU A 98 6.97 2.11 -2.53
N PHE A 99 5.64 1.97 -2.46
CA PHE A 99 4.85 2.67 -1.47
C PHE A 99 5.30 2.31 -0.04
N ALA A 100 5.44 1.01 0.27
CA ALA A 100 5.95 0.56 1.57
C ALA A 100 7.35 1.13 1.87
N ALA A 101 8.23 1.21 0.86
CA ALA A 101 9.56 1.80 0.98
C ALA A 101 9.48 3.28 1.36
N VAL A 102 8.62 4.06 0.70
CA VAL A 102 8.40 5.48 1.03
C VAL A 102 7.87 5.64 2.47
N MET A 103 6.97 4.74 2.91
CA MET A 103 6.45 4.78 4.28
C MET A 103 7.55 4.57 5.32
N ILE A 104 8.44 3.61 5.12
CA ILE A 104 9.40 3.18 6.15
C ILE A 104 10.78 3.83 6.03
N ALA A 105 11.13 4.41 4.88
CA ALA A 105 12.42 5.09 4.68
C ALA A 105 12.54 6.31 5.60
N PRO A 106 13.74 6.63 6.12
CA PRO A 106 13.96 7.81 6.95
C PRO A 106 13.50 9.11 6.26
N PRO A 107 13.04 10.13 7.02
CA PRO A 107 12.68 11.43 6.46
C PRO A 107 13.81 12.09 5.68
N GLY A 108 15.06 11.95 6.14
CA GLY A 108 16.24 12.45 5.43
C GLY A 108 16.47 11.81 4.04
N HIS A 109 15.83 10.68 3.74
CA HIS A 109 15.89 10.01 2.44
C HIS A 109 14.70 10.40 1.55
N GLY A 110 13.76 11.19 2.08
CA GLY A 110 12.48 11.53 1.44
C GLY A 110 11.32 10.59 1.79
N GLY A 111 11.48 9.69 2.78
CA GLY A 111 10.40 8.84 3.29
C GLY A 111 9.65 9.44 4.48
N LEU A 112 8.79 8.64 5.13
CA LEU A 112 8.03 9.06 6.31
C LEU A 112 8.57 8.54 7.65
N GLY A 113 9.55 7.63 7.62
CA GLY A 113 10.20 7.09 8.81
C GLY A 113 9.32 6.19 9.68
N LEU A 114 8.25 5.63 9.11
CA LEU A 114 7.34 4.76 9.86
C LEU A 114 8.03 3.44 10.24
N ASP A 115 7.69 2.94 11.42
CA ASP A 115 8.02 1.57 11.81
C ASP A 115 7.06 0.57 11.11
N ARG A 116 7.26 -0.73 11.35
CA ARG A 116 6.44 -1.77 10.71
C ARG A 116 4.96 -1.65 11.08
N ALA A 117 4.67 -1.39 12.35
CA ALA A 117 3.30 -1.27 12.84
C ALA A 117 2.61 -0.03 12.27
N GLY A 118 3.31 1.11 12.22
CA GLY A 118 2.85 2.35 11.63
C GLY A 118 2.57 2.21 10.14
N ALA A 119 3.45 1.57 9.38
CA ALA A 119 3.23 1.34 7.95
C ALA A 119 2.01 0.43 7.68
N LEU A 120 1.85 -0.67 8.45
CA LEU A 120 0.74 -1.61 8.29
C LEU A 120 -0.60 -1.09 8.80
N GLY A 121 -0.55 -0.23 9.83
CA GLY A 121 -1.72 0.38 10.47
C GLY A 121 -2.15 1.70 9.84
N LEU A 122 -1.43 2.20 8.83
CA LEU A 122 -1.68 3.50 8.22
C LEU A 122 -3.07 3.55 7.56
N ARG A 123 -3.88 4.52 7.99
CA ARG A 123 -5.23 4.78 7.48
C ARG A 123 -5.25 5.92 6.44
N PRO A 124 -6.28 6.00 5.57
CA PRO A 124 -6.32 7.02 4.53
C PRO A 124 -6.24 8.46 5.06
N ASN A 125 -6.96 8.80 6.14
CA ASN A 125 -6.91 10.15 6.71
C ASN A 125 -5.52 10.51 7.28
N GLU A 126 -4.78 9.52 7.80
CA GLU A 126 -3.39 9.72 8.23
C GLU A 126 -2.49 9.90 7.02
N MET A 127 -2.66 9.08 5.99
CA MET A 127 -1.94 9.19 4.72
C MET A 127 -2.16 10.57 4.07
N GLN A 128 -3.39 11.07 4.04
CA GLN A 128 -3.71 12.41 3.51
C GLN A 128 -2.91 13.51 4.21
N ARG A 129 -2.78 13.42 5.55
CA ARG A 129 -2.00 14.38 6.35
C ARG A 129 -0.49 14.22 6.17
N LEU A 130 -0.01 13.00 5.97
CA LEU A 130 1.42 12.70 5.83
C LEU A 130 1.95 12.91 4.41
N ARG A 131 1.08 12.83 3.40
CA ARG A 131 1.43 12.93 1.99
C ARG A 131 2.28 14.15 1.62
N PRO A 132 1.99 15.38 2.12
CA PRO A 132 2.83 16.55 1.83
C PRO A 132 4.24 16.49 2.42
N ARG A 133 4.52 15.55 3.33
CA ARG A 133 5.83 15.37 3.97
C ARG A 133 6.75 14.41 3.21
N ILE A 134 6.24 13.73 2.18
CA ILE A 134 7.04 12.84 1.35
C ILE A 134 8.02 13.69 0.51
N GLY A 135 9.27 13.25 0.46
CA GLY A 135 10.31 13.94 -0.31
C GLY A 135 10.05 13.88 -1.82
N VAL A 136 10.45 14.93 -2.51
CA VAL A 136 10.42 15.05 -3.97
C VAL A 136 11.84 14.95 -4.51
N ALA A 137 12.00 14.35 -5.69
CA ALA A 137 13.26 14.32 -6.42
C ALA A 137 13.12 15.11 -7.74
N PRO A 138 14.21 15.61 -8.34
CA PRO A 138 14.14 16.30 -9.64
C PRO A 138 13.66 15.37 -10.78
N ASP A 139 14.13 14.13 -10.80
CA ASP A 139 13.77 13.10 -11.79
C ASP A 139 12.52 12.34 -11.33
N ALA A 140 11.45 12.40 -12.13
CA ALA A 140 10.17 11.73 -11.88
C ALA A 140 10.31 10.21 -11.68
N GLN A 141 11.28 9.58 -12.36
CA GLN A 141 11.51 8.13 -12.24
C GLN A 141 12.15 7.72 -10.92
N SER A 142 12.75 8.67 -10.20
CA SER A 142 13.38 8.47 -8.88
C SER A 142 12.61 9.10 -7.73
N CYS A 143 11.45 9.72 -8.02
CA CYS A 143 10.71 10.57 -7.08
C CYS A 143 9.86 9.76 -6.09
N PRO A 144 10.12 9.85 -4.77
CA PRO A 144 9.33 9.15 -3.74
C PRO A 144 7.85 9.55 -3.76
N ALA A 145 7.53 10.83 -3.95
CA ALA A 145 6.15 11.30 -4.05
C ALA A 145 5.42 10.66 -5.25
N CYS A 146 6.05 10.60 -6.44
CA CYS A 146 5.46 9.93 -7.61
C CYS A 146 5.21 8.43 -7.35
N ALA A 147 6.15 7.76 -6.68
CA ALA A 147 5.99 6.35 -6.31
C ALA A 147 4.80 6.15 -5.35
N ALA A 148 4.61 7.05 -4.39
CA ALA A 148 3.47 7.00 -3.48
C ALA A 148 2.14 7.20 -4.22
N TRP A 149 2.05 8.22 -5.07
CA TRP A 149 0.86 8.48 -5.91
C TRP A 149 0.53 7.30 -6.82
N SER A 150 1.56 6.65 -7.38
CA SER A 150 1.35 5.47 -8.22
C SER A 150 0.61 4.35 -7.52
N TRP A 151 0.78 4.20 -6.22
CA TRP A 151 0.06 3.20 -5.45
C TRP A 151 -1.32 3.68 -5.02
N LEU A 152 -1.45 4.95 -4.64
CA LEU A 152 -2.75 5.56 -4.32
C LEU A 152 -3.73 5.44 -5.49
N ASP A 153 -3.27 5.65 -6.72
CA ASP A 153 -4.09 5.45 -7.92
C ASP A 153 -4.55 4.00 -8.08
N VAL A 154 -3.67 3.02 -7.80
CA VAL A 154 -4.01 1.58 -7.84
C VAL A 154 -5.09 1.22 -6.82
N ILE A 155 -4.92 1.62 -5.55
CA ILE A 155 -5.88 1.25 -4.51
C ILE A 155 -7.18 2.04 -4.63
N GLY A 156 -7.13 3.29 -5.11
CA GLY A 156 -8.33 4.07 -5.43
C GLY A 156 -9.11 3.45 -6.59
N THR A 157 -8.42 3.02 -7.65
CA THR A 157 -9.03 2.26 -8.74
C THR A 157 -9.68 0.98 -8.21
N ASN A 158 -9.00 0.24 -7.32
CA ASN A 158 -9.56 -0.99 -6.75
C ASN A 158 -10.81 -0.77 -5.90
N ASN A 159 -10.93 0.39 -5.25
CA ASN A 159 -12.06 0.68 -4.38
C ASN A 159 -13.28 1.19 -5.15
N GLY A 160 -13.07 2.01 -6.17
CA GLY A 160 -14.15 2.57 -6.99
C GLY A 160 -14.55 1.74 -8.21
N TRP A 161 -13.67 0.82 -8.67
CA TRP A 161 -13.81 0.16 -9.98
C TRP A 161 -13.61 -1.36 -9.91
N SER A 162 -13.88 -2.04 -11.03
CA SER A 162 -13.74 -3.49 -11.12
C SER A 162 -12.28 -3.95 -11.08
N HIS A 163 -12.07 -5.23 -10.77
CA HIS A 163 -10.77 -5.88 -10.88
C HIS A 163 -10.16 -5.77 -12.30
N GLU A 164 -11.00 -5.67 -13.33
CA GLU A 164 -10.55 -5.44 -14.70
C GLU A 164 -9.91 -4.07 -14.89
N SER A 165 -10.40 -3.03 -14.21
CA SER A 165 -9.79 -1.69 -14.21
C SER A 165 -8.41 -1.71 -13.58
N VAL A 166 -8.24 -2.41 -12.45
CA VAL A 166 -6.93 -2.60 -11.81
C VAL A 166 -5.98 -3.38 -12.72
N ARG A 167 -6.47 -4.42 -13.41
CA ARG A 167 -5.68 -5.17 -14.39
C ARG A 167 -5.27 -4.29 -15.58
N ALA A 168 -6.17 -3.45 -16.08
CA ALA A 168 -5.88 -2.49 -17.14
C ALA A 168 -4.81 -1.49 -16.68
N LEU A 169 -4.92 -0.95 -15.47
CA LEU A 169 -3.95 -0.04 -14.88
C LEU A 169 -2.58 -0.71 -14.66
N GLY A 170 -2.55 -1.98 -14.25
CA GLY A 170 -1.31 -2.76 -14.12
C GLY A 170 -0.63 -3.06 -15.47
N ARG A 171 -1.40 -3.10 -16.56
CA ARG A 171 -0.87 -3.23 -17.93
C ARG A 171 -0.37 -1.91 -18.49
N ARG A 172 -0.92 -0.78 -18.06
CA ARG A 172 -0.45 0.55 -18.46
C ARG A 172 0.97 0.78 -17.94
N ARG A 173 1.84 1.18 -18.87
CA ARG A 173 3.13 1.79 -18.55
C ARG A 173 2.86 3.22 -18.08
N ASP A 174 3.73 3.73 -17.23
CA ASP A 174 3.62 5.14 -16.85
C ASP A 174 4.01 5.97 -18.09
N GLN A 175 3.29 7.06 -18.35
CA GLN A 175 3.62 7.95 -19.46
C GLN A 175 5.06 8.44 -19.30
N LYS A 176 5.79 8.50 -20.43
CA LYS A 176 7.18 9.00 -20.51
C LYS A 176 7.27 10.52 -20.41
N ASP A 177 6.26 11.16 -19.85
CA ASP A 177 6.30 12.61 -19.68
C ASP A 177 7.21 12.90 -18.49
N ASP A 178 8.11 13.88 -18.65
CA ASP A 178 9.00 14.36 -17.58
C ASP A 178 8.22 15.00 -16.41
N GLU A 179 6.89 15.08 -16.53
CA GLU A 179 6.01 15.59 -15.51
C GLU A 179 5.91 14.65 -14.31
N HIS A 180 6.07 15.24 -13.13
CA HIS A 180 5.88 14.54 -11.88
C HIS A 180 4.40 14.22 -11.67
N ARG A 181 4.05 12.92 -11.65
CA ARG A 181 2.69 12.44 -11.34
C ARG A 181 2.07 13.08 -10.10
N HIS A 182 2.87 13.36 -9.08
CA HIS A 182 2.38 13.90 -7.83
C HIS A 182 1.90 15.37 -7.91
N LEU A 183 2.18 16.05 -9.03
CA LEU A 183 1.68 17.39 -9.33
C LEU A 183 0.31 17.36 -10.02
N LEU A 184 -0.09 16.22 -10.57
CA LEU A 184 -1.40 16.04 -11.20
C LEU A 184 -2.48 15.83 -10.12
N PRO A 185 -3.75 16.17 -10.42
CA PRO A 185 -4.87 15.76 -9.59
C PRO A 185 -4.89 14.25 -9.36
N ASP A 186 -5.40 13.81 -8.21
CA ASP A 186 -5.58 12.38 -7.96
C ASP A 186 -6.53 11.78 -8.99
N ALA A 187 -6.02 10.88 -9.82
CA ALA A 187 -6.81 10.19 -10.84
C ALA A 187 -7.93 9.34 -10.22
N SER A 188 -7.67 8.78 -9.03
CA SER A 188 -8.59 7.90 -8.29
C SER A 188 -8.65 8.31 -6.82
N PRO A 189 -9.33 9.41 -6.44
CA PRO A 189 -9.36 9.93 -5.07
C PRO A 189 -10.04 8.98 -4.06
N ASP A 190 -10.75 7.97 -4.56
CA ASP A 190 -11.42 6.93 -3.76
C ASP A 190 -10.48 6.10 -2.88
N TRP A 191 -9.16 6.27 -3.00
CA TRP A 191 -8.20 5.72 -2.05
C TRP A 191 -8.47 6.22 -0.61
N LEU A 192 -9.13 7.38 -0.45
CA LEU A 192 -9.60 7.90 0.83
C LEU A 192 -10.64 7.01 1.52
N LEU A 193 -11.35 6.18 0.74
CA LEU A 193 -12.39 5.28 1.23
C LEU A 193 -11.85 3.88 1.55
N CYS A 194 -10.58 3.59 1.29
CA CYS A 194 -9.97 2.29 1.57
C CYS A 194 -9.86 2.01 3.08
N VAL A 195 -9.90 0.74 3.48
CA VAL A 195 -9.71 0.37 4.90
C VAL A 195 -8.26 0.59 5.35
N GLY A 196 -7.28 0.41 4.47
CA GLY A 196 -5.86 0.60 4.78
C GLY A 196 -5.01 0.86 3.55
N MET A 197 -3.77 1.31 3.78
CA MET A 197 -2.87 1.75 2.68
C MET A 197 -2.00 0.65 2.09
N LEU A 198 -1.91 -0.52 2.73
CA LEU A 198 -1.13 -1.68 2.27
C LEU A 198 -1.98 -2.95 2.20
N PRO A 199 -3.02 -3.02 1.35
CA PRO A 199 -3.84 -4.22 1.22
C PRO A 199 -3.04 -5.46 0.78
N ALA A 200 -3.55 -6.63 1.13
CA ALA A 200 -3.03 -7.91 0.65
C ALA A 200 -3.24 -8.03 -0.86
N ILE A 201 -2.32 -8.73 -1.54
CA ILE A 201 -2.40 -9.03 -2.97
C ILE A 201 -2.15 -10.52 -3.11
N ASP A 202 -3.06 -11.23 -3.75
CA ASP A 202 -2.92 -12.67 -3.96
C ASP A 202 -1.95 -13.02 -5.12
N ARG A 203 -1.94 -14.30 -5.54
CA ARG A 203 -1.08 -14.75 -6.64
C ARG A 203 -1.51 -14.29 -8.02
N TRP A 204 -2.78 -13.89 -8.18
CA TRP A 204 -3.40 -13.51 -9.43
C TRP A 204 -3.53 -12.00 -9.61
N GLY A 205 -3.19 -11.23 -8.57
CA GLY A 205 -3.27 -9.77 -8.60
C GLY A 205 -4.55 -9.21 -7.99
N TYR A 206 -5.37 -10.05 -7.35
CA TYR A 206 -6.53 -9.59 -6.59
C TYR A 206 -6.06 -8.83 -5.35
N ILE A 207 -6.56 -7.60 -5.18
CA ILE A 207 -6.28 -6.75 -4.04
C ILE A 207 -7.44 -6.86 -3.07
N ASP A 208 -7.19 -7.41 -1.88
CA ASP A 208 -8.21 -7.51 -0.83
C ASP A 208 -8.38 -6.15 -0.14
N PRO A 209 -9.55 -5.48 -0.27
CA PRO A 209 -9.76 -4.15 0.29
C PRO A 209 -9.93 -4.16 1.82
N TYR A 210 -10.20 -5.32 2.43
CA TYR A 210 -10.49 -5.45 3.86
C TYR A 210 -9.31 -6.00 4.65
N SER A 211 -8.39 -6.73 4.00
CA SER A 211 -7.22 -7.31 4.65
C SER A 211 -5.96 -6.49 4.37
N SER A 212 -5.30 -6.03 5.44
CA SER A 212 -3.95 -5.45 5.34
C SER A 212 -2.90 -6.55 5.07
N MET A 213 -1.77 -6.15 4.50
CA MET A 213 -0.59 -6.97 4.33
C MET A 213 -0.17 -7.59 5.68
N HIS A 214 0.06 -8.89 5.69
CA HIS A 214 0.57 -9.57 6.89
C HIS A 214 1.99 -9.09 7.26
N PRO A 215 2.36 -8.99 8.55
CA PRO A 215 3.70 -8.56 8.97
C PRO A 215 4.86 -9.36 8.38
N SER A 216 4.68 -10.67 8.16
CA SER A 216 5.69 -11.52 7.49
C SER A 216 5.88 -11.12 6.02
N SER A 217 4.81 -10.72 5.33
CA SER A 217 4.86 -10.20 3.97
C SER A 217 5.62 -8.89 3.91
N LEU A 218 5.40 -7.96 4.86
CA LEU A 218 6.19 -6.73 4.93
C LEU A 218 7.68 -7.02 5.14
N SER A 219 8.01 -8.02 5.97
CA SER A 219 9.39 -8.46 6.17
C SER A 219 10.02 -9.03 4.88
N ALA A 220 9.25 -9.77 4.08
CA ALA A 220 9.69 -10.25 2.78
C ALA A 220 9.88 -9.11 1.78
N VAL A 221 8.98 -8.11 1.80
CA VAL A 221 9.12 -6.90 0.97
C VAL A 221 10.39 -6.13 1.35
N ILE A 222 10.68 -5.93 2.64
CA ILE A 222 11.92 -5.25 3.09
C ILE A 222 13.17 -5.98 2.58
N ARG A 223 13.19 -7.32 2.63
CA ARG A 223 14.28 -8.11 2.04
C ARG A 223 14.38 -7.97 0.52
N ALA A 224 13.25 -7.87 -0.17
CA ALA A 224 13.24 -7.64 -1.62
C ALA A 224 13.74 -6.24 -1.99
N MET A 225 13.47 -5.22 -1.18
CA MET A 225 14.04 -3.87 -1.35
C MET A 225 15.57 -3.91 -1.26
N ASP A 226 16.10 -4.59 -0.24
CA ASP A 226 17.54 -4.76 -0.01
C ASP A 226 18.20 -5.48 -1.19
N ALA A 227 17.63 -6.61 -1.62
CA ALA A 227 18.10 -7.35 -2.78
C ALA A 227 18.06 -6.52 -4.08
N LEU A 228 17.03 -5.68 -4.26
CA LEU A 228 16.94 -4.79 -5.41
C LEU A 228 17.94 -3.65 -5.33
N LEU A 229 18.37 -3.20 -4.14
CA LEU A 229 19.38 -2.16 -3.98
C LEU A 229 20.80 -2.68 -4.21
N GLU A 230 21.08 -3.92 -3.81
CA GLU A 230 22.39 -4.56 -3.95
C GLU A 230 22.59 -5.29 -5.28
N GLY A 231 21.50 -5.70 -5.95
CA GLY A 231 21.58 -6.46 -7.20
C GLY A 231 22.13 -5.67 -8.39
N PRO A 232 22.16 -6.26 -9.60
CA PRO A 232 22.57 -5.58 -10.83
C PRO A 232 21.53 -4.54 -11.27
N VAL A 233 22.00 -3.38 -11.77
CA VAL A 233 21.11 -2.31 -12.26
C VAL A 233 20.18 -2.87 -13.33
N PRO A 234 18.84 -2.76 -13.17
CA PRO A 234 17.91 -3.24 -14.17
C PRO A 234 18.14 -2.53 -15.51
N VAL A 235 18.25 -3.32 -16.58
CA VAL A 235 18.27 -2.82 -17.95
C VAL A 235 16.93 -3.23 -18.56
N PRO A 236 16.15 -2.29 -19.11
CA PRO A 236 14.89 -2.63 -19.74
C PRO A 236 15.14 -3.58 -20.92
N ALA A 237 14.30 -4.60 -21.06
CA ALA A 237 14.36 -5.48 -22.23
C ALA A 237 14.26 -4.63 -23.52
N PRO A 238 14.98 -5.00 -24.60
CA PRO A 238 14.83 -4.35 -25.89
C PRO A 238 13.34 -4.36 -26.28
N VAL A 239 12.86 -3.23 -26.78
CA VAL A 239 11.49 -3.10 -27.25
C VAL A 239 11.37 -3.92 -28.53
N SER A 240 11.09 -5.20 -28.39
CA SER A 240 10.58 -6.00 -29.49
C SER A 240 9.17 -5.51 -29.80
N ASP A 241 8.84 -5.38 -31.09
CA ASP A 241 7.47 -5.15 -31.49
C ASP A 241 6.58 -6.19 -30.79
N PRO A 242 5.43 -5.76 -30.21
CA PRO A 242 4.54 -6.71 -29.58
C PRO A 242 4.21 -7.78 -30.61
N GLU A 243 4.60 -9.02 -30.34
CA GLU A 243 4.13 -10.15 -31.13
C GLU A 243 2.62 -9.98 -31.27
N PRO A 244 2.08 -10.03 -32.50
CA PRO A 244 0.66 -9.83 -32.72
C PRO A 244 -0.05 -10.77 -31.75
N ARG A 245 -0.84 -10.18 -30.83
CA ARG A 245 -1.65 -10.99 -29.92
C ARG A 245 -2.39 -11.98 -30.81
N PRO A 246 -2.27 -13.31 -30.57
CA PRO A 246 -3.07 -14.26 -31.32
C PRO A 246 -4.51 -13.78 -31.22
N ALA A 247 -5.16 -13.62 -32.37
CA ALA A 247 -6.50 -13.09 -32.44
C ALA A 247 -7.34 -13.77 -31.35
N ALA A 248 -8.02 -12.96 -30.54
CA ALA A 248 -8.92 -13.51 -29.53
C ALA A 248 -9.80 -14.54 -30.23
N ARG A 249 -9.78 -15.79 -29.75
CA ARG A 249 -10.51 -16.88 -30.37
C ARG A 249 -11.95 -16.39 -30.59
N ALA A 250 -12.38 -16.34 -31.85
CA ALA A 250 -13.75 -16.01 -32.17
C ALA A 250 -14.65 -17.10 -31.59
N ILE A 251 -15.43 -16.75 -30.56
CA ILE A 251 -16.48 -17.61 -30.02
C ILE A 251 -17.64 -17.52 -31.01
N SER A 252 -18.04 -18.64 -31.59
CA SER A 252 -19.21 -18.65 -32.47
C SER A 252 -20.49 -18.44 -31.66
N PRO A 253 -21.59 -17.95 -32.26
CA PRO A 253 -22.87 -17.81 -31.54
C PRO A 253 -23.34 -19.10 -30.87
N GLN A 254 -23.07 -20.26 -31.49
CA GLN A 254 -23.37 -21.58 -30.94
C GLN A 254 -22.45 -21.99 -29.77
N GLU A 255 -21.23 -21.48 -29.75
CA GLU A 255 -20.34 -21.68 -28.60
C GLU A 255 -20.72 -20.76 -27.44
N GLU A 256 -21.09 -19.52 -27.73
CA GLU A 256 -21.61 -18.57 -26.74
C GLU A 256 -22.88 -19.10 -26.07
N GLU A 257 -23.84 -19.61 -26.84
CA GLU A 257 -25.06 -20.22 -26.31
C GLU A 257 -24.77 -21.42 -25.40
N ARG A 258 -23.80 -22.26 -25.77
CA ARG A 258 -23.36 -23.38 -24.92
C ARG A 258 -22.68 -22.92 -23.64
N ILE A 259 -21.87 -21.86 -23.71
CA ILE A 259 -21.22 -21.26 -22.54
C ILE A 259 -22.27 -20.70 -21.58
N LEU A 260 -23.25 -19.96 -22.09
CA LEU A 260 -24.34 -19.38 -21.31
C LEU A 260 -25.22 -20.45 -20.68
N ALA A 261 -25.64 -21.48 -21.44
CA ALA A 261 -26.41 -22.60 -20.91
C ALA A 261 -25.66 -23.32 -19.77
N ARG A 262 -24.33 -23.48 -19.90
CA ARG A 262 -23.51 -24.09 -18.85
C ARG A 262 -23.37 -23.19 -17.62
N ALA A 263 -23.30 -21.88 -17.81
CA ALA A 263 -23.28 -20.90 -16.72
C ALA A 263 -24.60 -20.89 -15.95
N ASP A 264 -25.73 -20.98 -16.65
CA ASP A 264 -27.07 -21.07 -16.04
C ASP A 264 -27.23 -22.36 -15.24
N GLU A 265 -26.78 -23.50 -15.77
CA GLU A 265 -26.78 -24.77 -15.05
C GLU A 265 -25.94 -24.70 -13.76
N LEU A 266 -24.74 -24.11 -13.83
CA LEU A 266 -23.88 -23.89 -12.66
C LEU A 266 -24.54 -22.98 -11.63
N THR A 267 -25.17 -21.89 -12.08
CA THR A 267 -25.89 -20.95 -11.22
C THR A 267 -27.06 -21.64 -10.52
N ALA A 268 -27.83 -22.45 -11.24
CA ALA A 268 -28.94 -23.24 -10.67
C ALA A 268 -28.44 -24.25 -9.62
N ARG A 269 -27.30 -24.91 -9.87
CA ARG A 269 -26.68 -25.84 -8.91
C ARG A 269 -26.21 -25.13 -7.65
N VAL A 270 -25.55 -23.98 -7.78
CA VAL A 270 -25.10 -23.18 -6.63
C VAL A 270 -26.31 -22.67 -5.83
N ALA A 271 -27.34 -22.16 -6.49
CA ALA A 271 -28.57 -21.72 -5.85
C ALA A 271 -29.33 -22.85 -5.13
N LYS A 272 -29.22 -24.10 -5.63
CA LYS A 272 -29.76 -25.28 -4.93
C LYS A 272 -28.96 -25.59 -3.67
N ILE A 273 -27.64 -25.64 -3.77
CA ILE A 273 -26.74 -25.90 -2.62
C ILE A 273 -26.94 -24.84 -1.53
N LEU A 274 -27.01 -23.56 -1.90
CA LEU A 274 -27.23 -22.47 -0.95
C LEU A 274 -28.61 -22.52 -0.27
N ARG A 275 -29.63 -23.11 -0.91
CA ARG A 275 -30.94 -23.35 -0.29
C ARG A 275 -30.98 -24.58 0.62
N GLU A 276 -30.13 -25.57 0.37
CA GLU A 276 -30.06 -26.79 1.17
C GLU A 276 -29.18 -26.63 2.42
N TYR A 277 -28.22 -25.70 2.41
CA TYR A 277 -27.20 -25.56 3.45
C TYR A 277 -26.96 -24.12 3.98
N GLY A 278 -27.72 -23.13 3.49
CA GLY A 278 -27.71 -21.74 3.99
C GLY A 278 -28.91 -21.46 4.88
#